data_AF-F9VNR5-F1
#
_entry.id   AF-F9VNR5-F1
#
_cell.length_a   1.000
_cell.length_b   1.000
_cell.length_c   1.000
_cell.angle_alpha   90.00
_cell.angle_beta   90.00
_cell.angle_gamma   90.00
#
_symmetry.space_group_name_H-M   'P 1'
#
loop_
_entity.id
_entity.type
_entity.pdbx_description
1 polymer ?
#
loop_
_entity_poly.entity_id
_entity_poly.type
_entity_poly.pdbx_seq_one_letter_code
_entity_poly.pdbx_strand_id
1 'polypeptide(L)' 'MGYRVFSAGQYKIRQRGKKYYVYKIEKDSNGNVKETYIGPLDKIVEIALGVLGGVPLTQWTGRDLNPGPLGCKPSTLPG' A
#
# COMPACT_ATOMS: atom_id res chain seq x y z
N MET A 1 3.25 15.69 -15.81
CA MET A 1 3.89 14.57 -15.08
C MET A 1 3.14 13.30 -15.41
N GLY A 2 3.77 12.34 -16.10
CA GLY A 2 3.07 11.15 -16.61
C GLY A 2 2.63 10.20 -15.50
N TYR A 3 1.39 9.75 -15.56
CA TYR A 3 0.92 8.60 -14.79
C TYR A 3 1.41 7.34 -15.52
N ARG A 4 2.23 6.52 -14.87
CA ARG A 4 2.65 5.22 -15.40
C ARG A 4 2.09 4.12 -14.52
N VAL A 5 1.58 3.09 -15.17
CA VAL A 5 1.01 1.92 -14.50
C VAL A 5 1.66 0.70 -15.09
N PHE A 6 2.22 -0.14 -14.24
CA PHE A 6 2.80 -1.43 -14.58
C PHE A 6 1.93 -2.51 -13.97
N SER A 7 1.69 -3.59 -14.71
CA SER A 7 0.91 -4.73 -14.23
C SER A 7 1.75 -6.00 -14.40
N ALA A 8 1.85 -6.79 -13.34
CA ALA A 8 2.61 -8.03 -13.31
C ALA A 8 1.78 -9.10 -12.57
N GLY A 9 1.14 -9.99 -13.33
CA GLY A 9 0.27 -11.03 -12.77
C GLY A 9 -0.84 -10.45 -11.88
N GLN A 10 -0.85 -10.84 -10.61
CA GLN A 10 -1.79 -10.36 -9.59
C GLN A 10 -1.36 -9.04 -8.92
N TYR A 11 -0.37 -8.33 -9.45
CA TYR A 11 0.11 -7.08 -8.88
C TYR A 11 0.07 -5.94 -9.90
N LYS A 12 -0.14 -4.74 -9.37
CA LYS A 12 -0.19 -3.49 -10.13
C LYS A 12 0.63 -2.42 -9.42
N ILE A 13 1.54 -1.79 -10.14
CA ILE A 13 2.40 -0.74 -9.63
C ILE A 13 2.01 0.57 -10.30
N ARG A 14 1.68 1.58 -9.50
CA ARG A 14 1.31 2.91 -9.97
C ARG A 14 2.42 3.90 -9.63
N GLN A 15 2.92 4.61 -10.62
CA GLN A 15 3.86 5.70 -10.43
C GLN A 15 3.10 7.02 -10.25
N ARG A 16 3.36 7.71 -9.14
CA ARG A 16 2.95 9.11 -8.93
C ARG A 16 4.18 9.95 -8.62
N GLY A 17 4.56 10.80 -9.56
CA GLY A 17 5.80 11.56 -9.48
C GLY A 17 7.01 10.63 -9.42
N LYS A 18 7.80 10.73 -8.34
CA LYS A 18 8.97 9.88 -8.07
C LYS A 18 8.68 8.66 -7.18
N LYS A 19 7.42 8.45 -6.78
CA LYS A 19 7.02 7.39 -5.86
C LYS A 19 6.27 6.28 -6.59
N TYR A 20 6.50 5.04 -6.17
CA TYR A 20 5.85 3.84 -6.69
C TYR A 20 5.01 3.17 -5.62
N TYR A 21 3.77 2.84 -5.97
CA TYR A 21 2.77 2.28 -5.08
C TYR A 21 2.30 0.92 -5.61
N VAL A 22 2.33 -0.10 -4.78
CA VAL A 22 1.99 -1.48 -5.15
C VAL A 22 0.60 -1.84 -4.66
N TYR A 23 -0.16 -2.45 -5.56
CA TYR A 23 -1.51 -2.96 -5.34
C TYR A 23 -1.53 -4.44 -5.71
N LYS A 24 -2.27 -5.24 -4.97
CA LYS A 24 -2.63 -6.62 -5.31
C LYS A 24 -4.00 -6.62 -5.96
N ILE A 25 -4.13 -7.34 -7.06
CA ILE A 25 -5.35 -7.57 -7.79
C ILE A 25 -5.92 -8.91 -7.29
N GLU A 26 -7.05 -8.84 -6.62
CA GLU A 26 -7.80 -10.01 -6.17
C GLU A 26 -9.06 -10.11 -6.99
N LYS A 27 -9.37 -11.33 -7.45
CA LYS A 27 -10.64 -11.62 -8.12
C LYS A 27 -11.54 -12.29 -7.11
N ASP A 28 -12.68 -11.67 -6.84
CA ASP A 28 -13.72 -12.29 -6.04
C ASP A 28 -14.35 -13.45 -6.83
N SER A 29 -15.00 -14.38 -6.12
CA SER A 29 -15.72 -15.52 -6.73
C SER A 29 -16.80 -15.11 -7.73
N ASN A 30 -17.26 -13.86 -7.66
CA ASN A 30 -18.25 -13.27 -8.55
C ASN A 30 -17.63 -12.58 -9.79
N GLY A 31 -16.32 -12.70 -10.00
CA GLY A 31 -15.60 -12.11 -11.14
C GLY A 31 -15.24 -10.63 -10.97
N ASN A 32 -15.57 -10.02 -9.82
CA ASN A 32 -15.22 -8.64 -9.53
C ASN A 32 -13.71 -8.52 -9.23
N VAL A 33 -13.10 -7.49 -9.81
CA VAL A 33 -11.67 -7.21 -9.62
C VAL A 33 -11.52 -6.16 -8.51
N LYS A 34 -10.92 -6.57 -7.40
CA LYS A 34 -10.61 -5.71 -6.26
C LYS A 34 -9.12 -5.39 -6.26
N GLU A 35 -8.79 -4.12 -6.19
CA GLU A 35 -7.40 -3.66 -6.04
C GLU A 35 -7.13 -3.31 -4.57
N THR A 36 -6.33 -4.14 -3.91
CA THR A 36 -5.93 -3.95 -2.50
C THR A 36 -4.56 -3.29 -2.47
N TYR A 37 -4.45 -2.12 -1.84
CA TYR A 37 -3.16 -1.44 -1.66
C TYR A 37 -2.28 -2.24 -0.68
N ILE A 38 -1.04 -2.54 -1.08
CA ILE A 38 -0.08 -3.29 -0.27
C ILE A 38 0.91 -2.35 0.42
N GLY A 39 1.41 -1.35 -0.30
CA GLY A 39 2.41 -0.45 0.25
C GLY A 39 3.26 0.25 -0.83
N PRO A 40 4.19 1.12 -0.41
CA PRO A 40 5.17 1.73 -1.30
C PRO A 40 6.24 0.71 -1.70
N LEU A 41 6.65 0.74 -2.98
CA LEU A 41 7.59 -0.23 -3.54
C LEU A 41 8.93 -0.23 -2.80
N ASP A 42 9.45 0.94 -2.43
CA ASP A 42 10.75 1.10 -1.76
C ASP A 42 10.82 0.29 -0.45
N LYS A 43 9.73 0.32 0.33
CA LYS A 43 9.64 -0.43 1.60
C LYS A 43 9.55 -1.93 1.39
N ILE A 44 8.84 -2.36 0.34
CA ILE A 44 8.72 -3.77 0.00
C ILE A 44 10.07 -4.34 -0.42
N VAL A 45 10.83 -3.59 -1.24
CA VAL A 45 12.18 -3.99 -1.67
C VAL A 45 13.15 -3.98 -0.49
N GLU A 46 13.12 -2.96 0.37
CA GLU A 46 13.93 -2.89 1.59
C GLU A 46 13.71 -4.12 2.49
N ILE A 47 12.44 -4.55 2.67
CA ILE A 47 12.11 -5.76 3.42
C ILE A 47 12.56 -7.02 2.68
N ALA A 48 12.28 -7.15 1.38
CA ALA A 48 12.67 -8.33 0.63
C ALA A 48 14.19 -8.56 0.68
N LEU A 49 14.97 -7.48 0.55
CA LEU A 49 16.43 -7.52 0.67
C LEU A 49 16.90 -7.73 2.12
N GLY A 50 16.26 -7.09 3.11
CA GLY A 50 16.58 -7.25 4.53
C GLY A 50 16.27 -8.65 5.08
N VAL A 51 15.19 -9.29 4.58
CA VAL A 51 14.82 -10.67 4.90
C VAL A 51 15.78 -11.65 4.25
N LEU A 52 16.16 -11.44 2.98
CA LEU A 52 17.23 -12.23 2.36
C LEU A 52 18.57 -12.06 3.11
N GLY A 53 18.78 -10.91 3.77
CA GLY A 53 19.94 -10.59 4.60
C GLY A 53 19.87 -11.08 6.06
N GLY A 54 18.82 -11.80 6.46
CA GLY A 54 18.74 -12.43 7.79
C GLY A 54 18.23 -11.57 8.95
N VAL A 55 17.58 -10.42 8.68
CA VAL A 55 17.02 -9.56 9.74
C VAL A 55 15.52 -9.86 9.93
N PRO A 56 15.02 -10.15 11.16
CA PRO A 56 13.62 -10.51 11.37
C PRO A 56 12.68 -9.32 11.17
N LEU A 57 11.54 -9.57 10.51
CA LEU A 57 10.50 -8.58 10.20
C LEU A 57 9.97 -7.92 11.48
N THR A 58 10.12 -6.60 11.60
CA THR A 58 9.31 -5.83 12.53
C THR A 58 7.86 -5.88 12.04
N GLN A 59 7.01 -6.49 12.84
CA GLN A 59 5.60 -6.75 12.60
C GLN A 59 4.86 -5.44 12.27
N TRP A 60 4.09 -5.45 11.19
CA TRP A 60 3.23 -4.35 10.78
C TRP A 60 2.06 -4.21 11.75
N THR A 61 2.27 -3.53 12.88
CA THR A 61 1.17 -3.00 13.71
C THR A 61 0.57 -1.81 12.99
N GLY A 62 -0.70 -1.97 12.59
CA GLY A 62 -1.42 -1.07 11.70
C GLY A 62 -1.24 0.40 12.02
N ARG A 63 -0.54 1.10 11.13
CA ARG A 63 -0.85 2.51 10.89
C ARG A 63 -1.77 2.54 9.70
N ASP A 64 -2.95 3.10 9.91
CA ASP A 64 -3.81 3.56 8.84
C ASP A 64 -2.99 4.46 7.91
N LEU A 65 -2.68 3.95 6.71
CA LEU A 65 -1.89 4.61 5.67
C LEU A 65 -2.74 4.84 4.42
N ASN A 66 -4.04 5.05 4.59
CA ASN A 66 -4.87 5.60 3.54
C ASN A 66 -4.41 7.04 3.28
N PRO A 67 -4.13 7.45 2.02
CA PRO A 67 -4.05 8.85 1.67
C PRO A 67 -5.48 9.42 1.60
N GLY A 68 -6.18 9.40 2.74
CA GLY A 68 -7.42 10.13 2.97
C GLY A 68 -7.12 11.44 3.71
N PRO A 69 -8.03 12.41 3.73
CA PRO A 69 -7.84 13.62 4.51
C PRO A 69 -7.68 13.25 5.99
N LEU A 70 -6.58 13.66 6.62
CA LEU A 70 -6.46 13.68 8.08
C LEU A 70 -7.49 14.70 8.61
N GLY A 71 -8.65 14.20 9.03
CA GLY A 71 -9.80 15.05 9.28
C GLY A 71 -10.84 14.49 10.24
N CYS A 72 -10.43 13.70 11.24
CA CYS A 72 -11.27 13.53 12.44
C CYS A 72 -10.83 14.58 13.46
N LYS A 73 -11.48 15.75 13.45
CA LYS A 73 -11.49 16.62 14.63
C LYS A 73 -12.24 15.87 15.74
N PRO A 74 -11.67 15.71 16.96
CA PRO A 74 -12.49 15.33 18.10
C PRO A 74 -13.38 16.52 18.44
N SER A 75 -14.68 16.42 18.18
CA SER A 75 -15.63 17.31 18.81
C SER A 75 -15.66 16.95 20.29
N THR A 76 -14.95 17.76 21.08
CA THR A 76 -15.11 17.88 22.52
C THR A 76 -16.61 17.84 22.87
N LEU A 77 -17.02 16.82 23.62
CA LEU A 77 -18.23 16.90 24.44
C LEU A 77 -17.99 17.94 25.53
N PRO A 78 -18.96 18.82 25.83
CA PRO A 78 -19.09 19.34 27.17
C PRO A 78 -20.50 19.09 27.72
N GLY A 79 -20.54 18.62 28.97
CA GLY A 79 -21.54 18.94 29.99
C GLY A 79 -22.94 18.37 29.80
#